data_AF-A0A4V1J4B1-F1
#
_entry.id   AF-A0A4V1J4B1-F1
#
_cell.length_a   1.000
_cell.length_b   1.000
_cell.length_c   1.000
_cell.angle_alpha   90.00
_cell.angle_beta   90.00
_cell.angle_gamma   90.00
#
_symmetry.space_group_name_H-M   'P 1'
#
loop_
_entity.id
_entity.type
_entity.pdbx_description
1 polymer ?
#
loop_
_entity_poly.entity_id
_entity_poly.type
_entity_poly.pdbx_seq_one_letter_code
_entity_poly.pdbx_strand_id
1 'polypeptide(L)'
;GAEGKDIVGLLQNALEARNIRVTVTALLNDTVGALVACSYRHPNTLMGIILGTGSNAAYMEKIANIPKFDLGAACVDRKTVVTADDEMVINMEWGAFDNEGDVIPYNRYDRMLDNNSSNVGRQMFEKRISGLYLGEIFRLVILDLVRLQLIFKGQISCALETPYVLDTSVISRMVDDESPNFEEGARVVSTKLGLECTSPADRYMVRRTATTVAYRSARFAGAAIGAVILRRSERLAAASAENPLAIGVDGSLYEHFRTFRETMVQSLTETIGAENMTKINISLTKDGSGVGAAVTAIMSAQGKCL
;
A
#
# COMPACT_ATOMS: atom_id res chain seq x y z
N GLY A 1 -24.05 -6.72 6.26
CA GLY A 1 -25.28 -7.17 5.56
C GLY A 1 -25.12 -7.50 4.08
N ALA A 2 -23.91 -7.40 3.51
CA ALA A 2 -23.61 -7.69 2.09
C ALA A 2 -22.67 -8.90 1.89
N GLU A 3 -22.09 -9.44 2.97
CA GLU A 3 -21.26 -10.65 2.90
C GLU A 3 -22.03 -11.81 2.27
N GLY A 4 -21.39 -12.51 1.34
CA GLY A 4 -21.98 -13.62 0.59
C GLY A 4 -22.99 -13.24 -0.49
N LYS A 5 -23.20 -11.94 -0.77
CA LYS A 5 -24.12 -11.47 -1.82
C LYS A 5 -23.37 -10.96 -3.04
N ASP A 6 -23.96 -11.12 -4.21
CA ASP A 6 -23.50 -10.47 -5.43
C ASP A 6 -23.78 -8.96 -5.37
N ILE A 7 -22.72 -8.19 -5.10
CA ILE A 7 -22.80 -6.74 -4.98
C ILE A 7 -23.07 -6.04 -6.31
N VAL A 8 -22.72 -6.67 -7.46
CA VAL A 8 -23.00 -6.13 -8.80
C VAL A 8 -24.51 -6.16 -9.04
N GLY A 9 -25.15 -7.30 -8.82
CA GLY A 9 -26.61 -7.42 -8.91
C GLY A 9 -27.35 -6.48 -7.96
N LEU A 10 -26.87 -6.33 -6.71
CA LEU A 10 -27.48 -5.39 -5.76
C LEU A 10 -27.40 -3.93 -6.24
N LEU A 11 -26.25 -3.51 -6.78
CA LEU A 11 -26.07 -2.16 -7.30
C LEU A 11 -26.92 -1.94 -8.57
N GLN A 12 -26.92 -2.91 -9.49
CA GLN A 12 -27.71 -2.85 -10.72
C GLN A 12 -29.21 -2.69 -10.43
N ASN A 13 -29.74 -3.51 -9.51
CA ASN A 13 -31.14 -3.40 -9.07
C ASN A 13 -31.46 -2.02 -8.47
N ALA A 14 -30.55 -1.44 -7.69
CA ALA A 14 -30.74 -0.12 -7.09
C ALA A 14 -30.72 1.02 -8.12
N LEU A 15 -29.90 0.90 -9.17
CA LEU A 15 -29.85 1.85 -10.29
C LEU A 15 -31.15 1.79 -11.12
N GLU A 16 -31.61 0.58 -11.42
CA GLU A 16 -32.86 0.34 -12.16
C GLU A 16 -34.10 0.84 -11.41
N ALA A 17 -34.18 0.58 -10.11
CA ALA A 17 -35.27 1.09 -9.26
C ALA A 17 -35.36 2.62 -9.25
N ARG A 18 -34.26 3.32 -9.57
CA ARG A 18 -34.19 4.78 -9.70
C ARG A 18 -34.26 5.28 -11.14
N ASN A 19 -34.51 4.42 -12.12
CA ASN A 19 -34.50 4.73 -13.55
C ASN A 19 -33.17 5.36 -14.04
N ILE A 20 -32.04 4.98 -13.43
CA ILE A 20 -30.72 5.46 -13.84
C ILE A 20 -30.19 4.56 -14.96
N ARG A 21 -29.93 5.15 -16.14
CA ARG A 21 -29.46 4.43 -17.34
C ARG A 21 -27.96 4.12 -17.27
N VAL A 22 -27.57 3.25 -16.35
CA VAL A 22 -26.20 2.76 -16.18
C VAL A 22 -26.22 1.24 -16.06
N THR A 23 -25.29 0.59 -16.74
CA THR A 23 -25.05 -0.86 -16.65
C THR A 23 -23.71 -1.09 -15.97
N VAL A 24 -23.71 -1.90 -14.91
CA VAL A 24 -22.49 -2.31 -14.21
C VAL A 24 -21.85 -3.46 -14.99
N THR A 25 -20.76 -3.18 -15.71
CA THR A 25 -20.10 -4.16 -16.60
C THR A 25 -18.85 -4.80 -16.03
N ALA A 26 -18.30 -4.23 -14.95
CA ALA A 26 -17.11 -4.72 -14.29
C ALA A 26 -17.11 -4.32 -12.81
N LEU A 27 -16.55 -5.20 -11.99
CA LEU A 27 -16.19 -4.96 -10.61
C LEU A 27 -14.70 -5.28 -10.49
N LEU A 28 -13.92 -4.36 -9.90
CA LEU A 28 -12.49 -4.50 -9.76
C LEU A 28 -12.02 -3.96 -8.42
N ASN A 29 -10.89 -4.48 -7.96
CA ASN A 29 -10.15 -3.91 -6.83
C ASN A 29 -9.38 -2.66 -7.28
N ASP A 30 -9.14 -1.73 -6.36
CA ASP A 30 -8.41 -0.47 -6.60
C ASP A 30 -6.98 -0.69 -7.12
N THR A 31 -6.27 -1.72 -6.66
CA THR A 31 -4.94 -2.07 -7.19
C THR A 31 -4.98 -2.53 -8.64
N VAL A 32 -6.02 -3.26 -9.04
CA VAL A 32 -6.26 -3.64 -10.44
C VAL A 32 -6.54 -2.38 -11.25
N GLY A 33 -7.32 -1.45 -10.71
CA GLY A 33 -7.53 -0.14 -11.32
C GLY A 33 -6.20 0.60 -11.55
N ALA A 34 -5.36 0.70 -10.53
CA ALA A 34 -4.04 1.33 -10.62
C ALA A 34 -3.14 0.64 -11.67
N LEU A 35 -3.15 -0.69 -11.74
CA LEU A 35 -2.42 -1.46 -12.75
C LEU A 35 -2.90 -1.09 -14.16
N VAL A 36 -4.21 -1.14 -14.40
CA VAL A 36 -4.82 -0.88 -15.72
C VAL A 36 -4.63 0.58 -16.15
N ALA A 37 -4.79 1.52 -15.21
CA ALA A 37 -4.55 2.93 -15.49
C ALA A 37 -3.07 3.19 -15.84
N CYS A 38 -2.14 2.51 -15.18
CA CYS A 38 -0.72 2.58 -15.51
C CYS A 38 -0.43 1.94 -16.87
N SER A 39 -1.00 0.75 -17.16
CA SER A 39 -0.79 0.04 -18.43
C SER A 39 -1.29 0.81 -19.65
N TYR A 40 -2.32 1.65 -19.47
CA TYR A 40 -2.80 2.55 -20.51
C TYR A 40 -1.73 3.54 -21.00
N ARG A 41 -0.79 3.95 -20.14
CA ARG A 41 0.32 4.86 -20.48
C ARG A 41 1.64 4.12 -20.74
N HIS A 42 1.82 2.98 -20.08
CA HIS A 42 3.04 2.19 -20.13
C HIS A 42 2.68 0.73 -20.47
N PRO A 43 2.74 0.31 -21.75
CA PRO A 43 2.32 -1.03 -22.14
C PRO A 43 3.06 -2.17 -21.42
N ASN A 44 4.28 -1.92 -20.95
CA ASN A 44 5.08 -2.89 -20.19
C ASN A 44 4.86 -2.79 -18.66
N THR A 45 3.65 -2.47 -18.21
CA THR A 45 3.29 -2.48 -16.78
C THR A 45 3.25 -3.91 -16.25
N LEU A 46 3.82 -4.12 -15.07
CA LEU A 46 3.76 -5.38 -14.34
C LEU A 46 2.78 -5.32 -13.17
N MET A 47 2.73 -4.21 -12.47
CA MET A 47 2.12 -4.12 -11.14
C MET A 47 1.38 -2.80 -10.93
N GLY A 48 0.27 -2.85 -10.21
CA GLY A 48 -0.41 -1.72 -9.59
C GLY A 48 -0.37 -1.85 -8.07
N ILE A 49 -0.07 -0.76 -7.36
CA ILE A 49 0.11 -0.75 -5.91
C ILE A 49 -0.72 0.38 -5.31
N ILE A 50 -1.35 0.11 -4.17
CA ILE A 50 -1.91 1.12 -3.28
C ILE A 50 -1.04 1.22 -2.02
N LEU A 51 -0.54 2.43 -1.75
CA LEU A 51 0.20 2.81 -0.55
C LEU A 51 -0.49 4.04 0.08
N GLY A 52 -1.60 3.82 0.76
CA GLY A 52 -2.45 4.88 1.32
C GLY A 52 -2.89 4.53 2.75
N THR A 53 -4.18 4.70 3.04
CA THR A 53 -4.77 4.26 4.33
C THR A 53 -4.55 2.76 4.55
N GLY A 54 -4.85 1.95 3.53
CA GLY A 54 -4.48 0.54 3.45
C GLY A 54 -3.28 0.33 2.52
N SER A 55 -2.90 -0.93 2.33
CA SER A 55 -1.92 -1.29 1.32
C SER A 55 -2.22 -2.62 0.66
N ASN A 56 -2.19 -2.60 -0.67
CA ASN A 56 -2.40 -3.78 -1.49
C ASN A 56 -1.60 -3.68 -2.80
N ALA A 57 -1.47 -4.79 -3.52
CA ALA A 57 -0.96 -4.82 -4.88
C ALA A 57 -1.72 -5.80 -5.78
N ALA A 58 -1.73 -5.49 -7.06
CA ALA A 58 -2.08 -6.42 -8.13
C ALA A 58 -0.94 -6.51 -9.14
N TYR A 59 -0.80 -7.65 -9.80
CA TYR A 59 0.22 -7.84 -10.83
C TYR A 59 -0.25 -8.77 -11.96
N MET A 60 0.45 -8.71 -13.09
CA MET A 60 0.33 -9.67 -14.19
C MET A 60 1.03 -10.98 -13.84
N GLU A 61 0.29 -12.10 -13.86
CA GLU A 61 0.82 -13.45 -13.72
C GLU A 61 0.45 -14.29 -14.95
N LYS A 62 1.31 -15.23 -15.32
CA LYS A 62 0.98 -16.19 -16.38
C LYS A 62 -0.09 -17.15 -15.88
N ILE A 63 -1.06 -17.49 -16.72
CA ILE A 63 -2.11 -18.44 -16.35
C ILE A 63 -1.52 -19.81 -15.99
N ALA A 64 -0.45 -20.25 -16.67
CA ALA A 64 0.30 -21.46 -16.31
C ALA A 64 0.78 -21.50 -14.84
N ASN A 65 0.95 -20.35 -14.19
CA ASN A 65 1.40 -20.23 -12.81
C ASN A 65 0.25 -20.16 -11.78
N ILE A 66 -1.01 -20.26 -12.23
CA ILE A 66 -2.21 -20.16 -11.39
C ILE A 66 -2.90 -21.54 -11.32
N PRO A 67 -2.44 -22.48 -10.48
CA PRO A 67 -2.96 -23.85 -10.46
C PRO A 67 -4.43 -23.97 -10.04
N LYS A 68 -4.97 -22.94 -9.38
CA LYS A 68 -6.39 -22.86 -8.99
C LYS A 68 -7.30 -22.35 -10.12
N PHE A 69 -6.73 -21.88 -11.23
CA PHE A 69 -7.50 -21.38 -12.36
C PHE A 69 -7.87 -22.54 -13.27
N ASP A 70 -9.16 -22.85 -13.35
CA ASP A 70 -9.68 -23.89 -14.23
C ASP A 70 -9.94 -23.33 -15.63
N LEU A 71 -8.98 -23.59 -16.54
CA LEU A 71 -9.09 -23.24 -17.96
C LEU A 71 -10.34 -23.85 -18.62
N GLY A 72 -10.78 -25.05 -18.19
CA GLY A 72 -11.95 -25.73 -18.77
C GLY A 72 -13.28 -25.05 -18.42
N ALA A 73 -13.38 -24.52 -17.21
CA ALA A 73 -14.58 -23.81 -16.74
C ALA A 73 -14.63 -22.33 -17.20
N ALA A 74 -13.49 -21.70 -17.46
CA ALA A 74 -13.42 -20.28 -17.84
C ALA A 74 -13.80 -20.00 -19.31
N CYS A 75 -13.79 -21.03 -20.17
CA CYS A 75 -13.99 -20.89 -21.62
C CYS A 75 -15.47 -20.91 -22.07
N VAL A 76 -16.43 -20.96 -21.15
CA VAL A 76 -17.82 -21.34 -21.50
C VAL A 76 -18.63 -20.21 -22.17
N ASP A 77 -18.25 -18.94 -22.01
CA ASP A 77 -19.06 -17.79 -22.52
C ASP A 77 -18.28 -16.71 -23.29
N ARG A 78 -16.97 -16.84 -23.51
CA ARG A 78 -16.16 -15.81 -24.20
C ARG A 78 -15.80 -16.24 -25.62
N LYS A 79 -15.95 -15.33 -26.59
CA LYS A 79 -15.47 -15.48 -27.99
C LYS A 79 -13.94 -15.58 -28.12
N THR A 80 -13.22 -15.62 -27.00
CA THR A 80 -11.76 -15.57 -26.92
C THR A 80 -11.28 -16.84 -26.25
N VAL A 81 -10.43 -17.61 -26.95
CA VAL A 81 -9.75 -18.77 -26.38
C VAL A 81 -8.67 -18.26 -25.44
N VAL A 82 -8.76 -18.63 -24.16
CA VAL A 82 -7.73 -18.34 -23.15
C VAL A 82 -6.82 -19.56 -23.02
N THR A 83 -5.52 -19.34 -23.00
CA THR A 83 -4.48 -20.36 -23.00
C THR A 83 -3.58 -20.23 -21.77
N ALA A 84 -2.74 -21.23 -21.51
CA ALA A 84 -1.80 -21.19 -20.40
C ALA A 84 -0.70 -20.12 -20.57
N ASP A 85 -0.44 -19.68 -21.80
CA ASP A 85 0.57 -18.67 -22.13
C ASP A 85 0.07 -17.24 -21.95
N ASP A 86 -1.25 -17.05 -21.82
CA ASP A 86 -1.85 -15.75 -21.54
C ASP A 86 -1.57 -15.29 -20.10
N GLU A 87 -1.72 -13.99 -19.86
CA GLU A 87 -1.58 -13.38 -18.55
C GLU A 87 -2.96 -13.10 -17.93
N MET A 88 -2.99 -13.05 -16.59
CA MET A 88 -4.17 -12.73 -15.80
C MET A 88 -3.76 -11.77 -14.68
N VAL A 89 -4.62 -10.78 -14.40
CA VAL A 89 -4.45 -9.92 -13.23
C VAL A 89 -4.67 -10.72 -11.96
N ILE A 90 -3.69 -10.73 -11.06
CA ILE A 90 -3.84 -11.23 -9.70
C ILE A 90 -3.92 -10.05 -8.75
N ASN A 91 -5.10 -9.82 -8.17
CA ASN A 91 -5.19 -9.06 -6.92
C ASN A 91 -4.61 -9.90 -5.79
N MET A 92 -3.52 -9.44 -5.18
CA MET A 92 -2.79 -10.22 -4.19
C MET A 92 -3.45 -10.22 -2.82
N GLU A 93 -4.18 -9.15 -2.47
CA GLU A 93 -4.60 -8.88 -1.08
C GLU A 93 -3.42 -9.05 -0.11
N TRP A 94 -2.26 -8.47 -0.47
CA TRP A 94 -0.97 -8.78 0.18
C TRP A 94 -0.91 -8.32 1.65
N GLY A 95 -1.92 -7.58 2.11
CA GLY A 95 -2.00 -7.10 3.48
C GLY A 95 -2.04 -8.25 4.48
N ALA A 96 -2.58 -9.39 4.06
CA ALA A 96 -2.66 -10.63 4.83
C ALA A 96 -1.36 -11.46 4.82
N PHE A 97 -0.30 -11.02 4.14
CA PHE A 97 0.98 -11.71 4.15
C PHE A 97 1.51 -11.84 5.60
N ASP A 98 2.06 -13.01 5.92
CA ASP A 98 2.69 -13.29 7.22
C ASP A 98 1.75 -13.05 8.41
N ASN A 99 0.47 -13.47 8.29
CA ASN A 99 -0.48 -13.43 9.41
C ASN A 99 -0.04 -14.36 10.56
N GLU A 100 0.62 -15.46 10.20
CA GLU A 100 1.19 -16.45 11.12
C GLU A 100 2.41 -15.89 11.87
N GLY A 101 3.13 -14.93 11.29
CA GLY A 101 4.25 -14.24 11.92
C GLY A 101 5.58 -14.99 11.88
N ASP A 102 5.77 -15.86 10.88
CA ASP A 102 6.95 -16.72 10.74
C ASP A 102 8.11 -16.05 10.01
N VAL A 103 7.85 -14.99 9.23
CA VAL A 103 8.83 -14.39 8.31
C VAL A 103 9.33 -13.04 8.80
N ILE A 104 8.43 -12.10 9.12
CA ILE A 104 8.81 -10.74 9.48
C ILE A 104 8.86 -10.62 11.01
N PRO A 105 10.02 -10.20 11.59
CA PRO A 105 10.15 -10.04 13.03
C PRO A 105 9.07 -9.13 13.62
N TYR A 106 8.37 -9.67 14.61
CA TYR A 106 7.25 -9.00 15.25
C TYR A 106 7.70 -8.32 16.54
N ASN A 107 7.69 -6.98 16.58
CA ASN A 107 8.07 -6.26 17.79
C ASN A 107 6.88 -6.09 18.74
N ARG A 108 7.15 -5.65 19.97
CA ARG A 108 6.11 -5.49 21.00
C ARG A 108 5.04 -4.46 20.64
N TYR A 109 5.38 -3.41 19.88
CA TYR A 109 4.44 -2.36 19.48
C TYR A 109 3.53 -2.83 18.35
N ASP A 110 4.06 -3.63 17.43
CA ASP A 110 3.23 -4.26 16.41
C ASP A 110 2.21 -5.22 17.06
N ARG A 111 2.63 -6.01 18.08
CA ARG A 111 1.73 -6.84 18.92
C ARG A 111 0.66 -6.03 19.62
N MET A 112 1.05 -4.92 20.24
CA MET A 112 0.11 -4.03 20.93
C MET A 112 -0.92 -3.46 19.96
N LEU A 113 -0.49 -3.02 18.77
CA LEU A 113 -1.38 -2.51 17.75
C LEU A 113 -2.37 -3.58 17.30
N ASP A 114 -1.89 -4.79 16.98
CA ASP A 114 -2.75 -5.87 16.50
C ASP A 114 -3.80 -6.29 17.53
N ASN A 115 -3.38 -6.49 18.79
CA ASN A 115 -4.29 -6.86 19.89
C ASN A 115 -5.39 -5.84 20.16
N ASN A 116 -5.19 -4.57 19.78
CA ASN A 116 -6.18 -3.50 19.92
C ASN A 116 -6.87 -3.13 18.60
N SER A 117 -6.61 -3.88 17.53
CA SER A 117 -7.26 -3.69 16.23
C SER A 117 -8.59 -4.45 16.13
N SER A 118 -9.44 -4.08 15.18
CA SER A 118 -10.71 -4.77 14.92
C SER A 118 -10.53 -6.15 14.26
N ASN A 119 -9.34 -6.45 13.75
CA ASN A 119 -9.02 -7.64 12.97
C ASN A 119 -7.74 -8.31 13.49
N VAL A 120 -7.71 -8.63 14.80
CA VAL A 120 -6.59 -9.29 15.49
C VAL A 120 -6.09 -10.53 14.70
N GLY A 121 -4.78 -10.65 14.53
CA GLY A 121 -4.14 -11.75 13.79
C GLY A 121 -4.38 -11.75 12.28
N ARG A 122 -4.93 -10.66 11.73
CA ARG A 122 -5.17 -10.48 10.29
C ARG A 122 -4.55 -9.19 9.79
N GLN A 123 -4.34 -9.10 8.47
CA GLN A 123 -3.77 -7.93 7.81
C GLN A 123 -2.40 -7.54 8.41
N MET A 124 -1.59 -8.55 8.78
CA MET A 124 -0.37 -8.32 9.57
C MET A 124 0.70 -7.55 8.79
N PHE A 125 0.80 -7.78 7.48
CA PHE A 125 1.68 -6.99 6.62
C PHE A 125 1.17 -5.56 6.45
N GLU A 126 -0.14 -5.38 6.19
CA GLU A 126 -0.76 -4.06 6.05
C GLU A 126 -0.58 -3.20 7.30
N LYS A 127 -0.72 -3.80 8.49
CA LYS A 127 -0.48 -3.15 9.79
C LYS A 127 0.93 -2.61 9.96
N ARG A 128 1.90 -3.17 9.25
CA ARG A 128 3.31 -2.77 9.32
C ARG A 128 3.67 -1.70 8.27
N ILE A 129 2.85 -1.53 7.23
CA ILE A 129 3.20 -0.69 6.08
C ILE A 129 2.25 0.49 5.80
N SER A 130 0.97 0.37 6.13
CA SER A 130 -0.05 1.30 5.63
C SER A 130 -0.27 2.50 6.54
N GLY A 131 -0.77 3.58 5.94
CA GLY A 131 -0.89 4.90 6.54
C GLY A 131 -1.89 4.96 7.70
N LEU A 132 -2.80 3.99 7.83
CA LEU A 132 -3.67 3.88 9.00
C LEU A 132 -2.88 3.55 10.28
N TYR A 133 -1.81 2.77 10.17
CA TYR A 133 -1.18 2.15 11.35
C TYR A 133 0.17 2.78 11.72
N LEU A 134 0.90 3.42 10.80
CA LEU A 134 2.22 3.99 11.12
C LEU A 134 2.15 5.02 12.24
N GLY A 135 1.15 5.91 12.20
CA GLY A 135 0.88 6.89 13.25
C GLY A 135 0.61 6.25 14.61
N GLU A 136 -0.11 5.13 14.64
CA GLU A 136 -0.42 4.40 15.87
C GLU A 136 0.80 3.67 16.43
N ILE A 137 1.61 3.03 15.58
CA ILE A 137 2.88 2.42 16.02
C ILE A 137 3.79 3.48 16.61
N PHE A 138 3.91 4.64 15.94
CA PHE A 138 4.65 5.77 16.45
C PHE A 138 4.12 6.23 17.82
N ARG A 139 2.81 6.42 17.96
CA ARG A 139 2.18 6.81 19.23
C ARG A 139 2.48 5.82 20.36
N LEU A 140 2.37 4.52 20.09
CA LEU A 140 2.64 3.46 21.08
C LEU A 140 4.10 3.50 21.56
N VAL A 141 5.06 3.76 20.67
CA VAL A 141 6.47 3.92 21.05
C VAL A 141 6.67 5.17 21.90
N ILE A 142 6.11 6.32 21.50
CA ILE A 142 6.21 7.56 22.26
C ILE A 142 5.60 7.40 23.65
N LEU A 143 4.41 6.79 23.76
CA LEU A 143 3.75 6.53 25.03
C LEU A 143 4.62 5.67 25.96
N ASP A 144 5.29 4.64 25.43
CA ASP A 144 6.20 3.81 26.22
C ASP A 144 7.44 4.57 26.68
N LEU A 145 8.05 5.38 25.81
CA LEU A 145 9.21 6.22 26.16
C LEU A 145 8.87 7.23 27.27
N VAL A 146 7.66 7.81 27.24
CA VAL A 146 7.17 8.70 28.30
C VAL A 146 6.97 7.93 29.61
N ARG A 147 6.34 6.74 29.56
CA ARG A 147 6.15 5.89 30.76
C ARG A 147 7.46 5.49 31.41
N LEU A 148 8.50 5.27 30.62
CA LEU A 148 9.86 5.00 31.08
C LEU A 148 10.61 6.26 31.56
N GLN A 149 9.96 7.42 31.55
CA GLN A 149 10.53 8.73 31.91
C GLN A 149 11.75 9.14 31.08
N LEU A 150 11.87 8.62 29.85
CA LEU A 150 12.99 8.90 28.94
C LEU A 150 12.80 10.19 28.15
N ILE A 151 11.54 10.59 27.93
CA ILE A 151 11.18 11.83 27.24
C ILE A 151 10.06 12.55 28.00
N PHE A 152 9.93 13.86 27.77
CA PHE A 152 8.90 14.73 28.32
C PHE A 152 8.79 14.68 29.86
N LYS A 153 9.87 14.31 30.55
CA LYS A 153 9.91 14.15 32.02
C LYS A 153 8.79 13.21 32.55
N GLY A 154 8.33 12.28 31.74
CA GLY A 154 7.24 11.36 32.10
C GLY A 154 5.84 11.95 32.06
N GLN A 155 5.65 13.15 31.50
CA GLN A 155 4.32 13.77 31.38
C GLN A 155 3.52 13.13 30.24
N ILE A 156 2.48 12.38 30.59
CA ILE A 156 1.52 11.81 29.65
C ILE A 156 0.33 12.77 29.53
N SER A 157 -0.06 13.10 28.29
CA SER A 157 -1.27 13.85 28.02
C SER A 157 -2.43 12.92 27.64
N CYS A 158 -3.68 13.36 27.87
CA CYS A 158 -4.87 12.61 27.45
C CYS A 158 -4.88 12.34 25.93
N ALA A 159 -4.34 13.27 25.15
CA ALA A 159 -4.19 13.10 23.71
C ALA A 159 -3.28 11.91 23.40
N LEU A 160 -2.10 11.80 24.01
CA LEU A 160 -1.15 10.70 23.78
C LEU A 160 -1.74 9.32 24.13
N GLU A 161 -2.67 9.25 25.08
CA GLU A 161 -3.35 8.00 25.45
C GLU A 161 -4.43 7.57 24.45
N THR A 162 -4.92 8.50 23.61
CA THR A 162 -6.00 8.25 22.65
C THR A 162 -5.47 7.48 21.44
N PRO A 163 -5.95 6.26 21.16
CA PRO A 163 -5.55 5.50 19.97
C PRO A 163 -5.84 6.26 18.68
N TYR A 164 -4.96 6.13 17.69
CA TYR A 164 -5.08 6.74 16.36
C TYR A 164 -5.19 8.27 16.33
N VAL A 165 -4.86 8.96 17.43
CA VAL A 165 -4.82 10.44 17.47
C VAL A 165 -3.75 11.03 16.53
N LEU A 166 -2.71 10.24 16.24
CA LEU A 166 -1.64 10.58 15.32
C LEU A 166 -1.84 9.79 14.03
N ASP A 167 -2.08 10.51 12.94
CA ASP A 167 -2.11 9.94 11.60
C ASP A 167 -0.71 9.99 10.95
N THR A 168 -0.56 9.36 9.78
CA THR A 168 0.75 9.32 9.10
C THR A 168 1.19 10.67 8.53
N SER A 169 0.29 11.65 8.36
CA SER A 169 0.69 12.99 7.91
C SER A 169 1.60 13.67 8.94
N VAL A 170 1.38 13.39 10.23
CA VAL A 170 2.25 13.84 11.33
C VAL A 170 3.65 13.26 11.17
N ILE A 171 3.77 11.96 10.87
CA ILE A 171 5.06 11.31 10.64
C ILE A 171 5.76 11.91 9.41
N SER A 172 5.04 12.02 8.29
CA SER A 172 5.60 12.58 7.06
C SER A 172 6.19 13.96 7.28
N ARG A 173 5.44 14.87 7.92
CA ARG A 173 5.91 16.23 8.23
C ARG A 173 7.14 16.24 9.14
N MET A 174 7.20 15.37 10.16
CA MET A 174 8.35 15.33 11.08
C MET A 174 9.61 14.75 10.43
N VAL A 175 9.44 13.75 9.56
CA VAL A 175 10.58 13.08 8.92
C VAL A 175 11.14 13.93 7.78
N ASP A 176 10.29 14.55 6.98
CA ASP A 176 10.68 15.43 5.88
C ASP A 176 11.05 16.87 6.34
N ASP A 177 10.97 17.18 7.65
CA ASP A 177 11.41 18.45 8.22
C ASP A 177 12.94 18.57 8.22
N GLU A 178 13.44 19.56 7.46
CA GLU A 178 14.86 19.92 7.31
C GLU A 178 15.25 21.13 8.17
N SER A 179 14.34 21.68 8.98
CA SER A 179 14.64 22.80 9.88
C SER A 179 15.70 22.42 10.93
N PRO A 180 16.61 23.34 11.31
CA PRO A 180 17.71 23.03 12.24
C PRO A 180 17.27 22.49 13.61
N ASN A 181 16.04 22.80 14.04
CA ASN A 181 15.52 22.50 15.37
C ASN A 181 14.28 21.58 15.37
N PHE A 182 13.98 20.95 14.23
CA PHE A 182 12.82 20.08 14.06
C PHE A 182 11.51 20.78 14.48
N GLU A 183 11.27 21.95 13.90
CA GLU A 183 10.14 22.82 14.22
C GLU A 183 8.79 22.10 14.06
N GLU A 184 8.65 21.20 13.08
CA GLU A 184 7.44 20.39 12.94
C GLU A 184 7.29 19.37 14.07
N GLY A 185 8.39 18.75 14.51
CA GLY A 185 8.39 17.90 15.69
C GLY A 185 7.91 18.66 16.94
N ALA A 186 8.43 19.88 17.14
CA ALA A 186 7.99 20.74 18.24
C ALA A 186 6.50 21.11 18.13
N ARG A 187 6.05 21.47 16.92
CA ARG A 187 4.67 21.84 16.65
C ARG A 187 3.71 20.68 16.87
N VAL A 188 4.05 19.47 16.42
CA VAL A 188 3.25 18.25 16.65
C VAL A 188 3.12 17.98 18.14
N VAL A 189 4.23 18.03 18.88
CA VAL A 189 4.21 17.76 20.32
C VAL A 189 3.37 18.79 21.07
N SER A 190 3.49 20.07 20.72
CA SER A 190 2.66 21.13 21.33
C SER A 190 1.18 21.00 20.96
N THR A 191 0.86 20.86 19.66
CA THR A 191 -0.54 20.96 19.18
C THR A 191 -1.33 19.66 19.28
N LYS A 192 -0.72 18.53 18.91
CA LYS A 192 -1.40 17.22 18.87
C LYS A 192 -1.27 16.48 20.20
N LEU A 193 -0.14 16.64 20.88
CA LEU A 193 0.09 15.98 22.18
C LEU A 193 -0.17 16.90 23.37
N GLY A 194 -0.40 18.20 23.18
CA GLY A 194 -0.70 19.12 24.30
C GLY A 194 0.46 19.29 25.28
N LEU A 195 1.71 19.18 24.81
CA LEU A 195 2.91 19.29 25.62
C LEU A 195 3.68 20.58 25.26
N GLU A 196 3.62 21.58 26.13
CA GLU A 196 4.07 22.96 25.83
C GLU A 196 5.59 23.19 25.94
N CYS A 197 6.33 22.28 26.60
CA CYS A 197 7.76 22.45 26.88
C CYS A 197 8.58 21.19 26.57
N THR A 198 9.07 21.07 25.33
CA THR A 198 9.96 19.98 24.91
C THR A 198 11.42 20.40 24.88
N SER A 199 12.30 19.58 25.45
CA SER A 199 13.74 19.76 25.30
C SER A 199 14.20 19.39 23.87
N PRO A 200 15.36 19.88 23.41
CA PRO A 200 15.95 19.44 22.14
C PRO A 200 16.14 17.91 22.08
N ALA A 201 16.48 17.28 23.19
CA ALA A 201 16.61 15.83 23.30
C ALA A 201 15.27 15.11 23.05
N ASP A 202 14.17 15.63 23.61
CA ASP A 202 12.83 15.08 23.36
C ASP A 202 12.46 15.16 21.88
N ARG A 203 12.69 16.32 21.25
CA ARG A 203 12.39 16.53 19.82
C ARG A 203 13.20 15.60 18.93
N TYR A 204 14.48 15.42 19.25
CA TYR A 204 15.34 14.47 18.56
C TYR A 204 14.82 13.03 18.68
N MET A 205 14.44 12.59 19.89
CA MET A 205 13.90 11.24 20.12
C MET A 205 12.57 11.02 19.41
N VAL A 206 11.68 12.02 19.42
CA VAL A 206 10.43 12.03 18.66
C VAL A 206 10.70 11.84 17.17
N ARG A 207 11.56 12.67 16.57
CA ARG A 207 11.90 12.57 15.15
C ARG A 207 12.55 11.23 14.82
N ARG A 208 13.52 10.78 15.61
CA ARG A 208 14.21 9.50 15.40
C ARG A 208 13.24 8.32 15.43
N THR A 209 12.26 8.36 16.32
CA THR A 209 11.20 7.34 16.41
C THR A 209 10.34 7.36 15.15
N ALA A 210 9.88 8.54 14.71
CA ALA A 210 9.10 8.70 13.49
C ALA A 210 9.86 8.20 12.25
N THR A 211 11.14 8.58 12.11
CA THR A 211 12.02 8.11 11.05
C THR A 211 12.18 6.59 11.07
N THR A 212 12.36 5.99 12.25
CA THR A 212 12.53 4.53 12.37
C THR A 212 11.27 3.78 11.91
N VAL A 213 10.09 4.24 12.31
CA VAL A 213 8.80 3.64 11.90
C VAL A 213 8.61 3.76 10.38
N ALA A 214 8.83 4.96 9.83
CA ALA A 214 8.70 5.21 8.39
C ALA A 214 9.71 4.40 7.57
N TYR A 215 10.98 4.38 8.00
CA TYR A 215 12.06 3.68 7.31
C TYR A 215 11.80 2.18 7.25
N ARG A 216 11.42 1.56 8.37
CA ARG A 216 11.03 0.14 8.41
C ARG A 216 9.89 -0.16 7.43
N SER A 217 8.84 0.65 7.50
CA SER A 217 7.65 0.50 6.66
C SER A 217 7.97 0.58 5.17
N ALA A 218 8.75 1.58 4.76
CA ALA A 218 9.15 1.77 3.38
C ALA A 218 10.03 0.62 2.87
N ARG A 219 10.91 0.08 3.72
CA ARG A 219 11.73 -1.09 3.36
C ARG A 219 10.89 -2.34 3.15
N PHE A 220 9.88 -2.58 3.99
CA PHE A 220 8.95 -3.69 3.77
C PHE A 220 8.19 -3.56 2.45
N ALA A 221 7.71 -2.35 2.13
CA ALA A 221 7.06 -2.10 0.84
C ALA A 221 8.02 -2.36 -0.34
N GLY A 222 9.26 -1.84 -0.29
CA GLY A 222 10.25 -2.06 -1.34
C GLY A 222 10.63 -3.53 -1.52
N ALA A 223 10.76 -4.29 -0.43
CA ALA A 223 11.03 -5.73 -0.49
C ALA A 223 9.86 -6.52 -1.09
N ALA A 224 8.61 -6.19 -0.75
CA ALA A 224 7.43 -6.83 -1.34
C ALA A 224 7.30 -6.56 -2.84
N ILE A 225 7.59 -5.32 -3.28
CA ILE A 225 7.66 -4.97 -4.70
C ILE A 225 8.74 -5.81 -5.39
N GLY A 226 9.94 -5.86 -4.80
CA GLY A 226 11.05 -6.65 -5.33
C GLY A 226 10.71 -8.13 -5.46
N ALA A 227 10.02 -8.71 -4.48
CA ALA A 227 9.58 -10.10 -4.52
C ALA A 227 8.68 -10.42 -5.73
N VAL A 228 7.76 -9.52 -6.08
CA VAL A 228 6.90 -9.73 -7.26
C VAL A 228 7.65 -9.50 -8.58
N ILE A 229 8.57 -8.53 -8.63
CA ILE A 229 9.44 -8.38 -9.81
C ILE A 229 10.28 -9.64 -10.02
N LEU A 230 10.84 -10.21 -8.96
CA LEU A 230 11.63 -11.44 -9.03
C LEU A 230 10.76 -12.66 -9.38
N ARG A 231 9.50 -12.69 -8.92
CA ARG A 231 8.51 -13.70 -9.33
C ARG A 231 8.29 -13.71 -10.84
N ARG A 232 8.34 -12.53 -11.48
CA ARG A 232 8.27 -12.34 -12.93
C ARG A 232 9.64 -11.92 -13.51
N SER A 233 10.71 -12.57 -13.06
CA SER A 233 12.09 -12.22 -13.46
C SER A 233 12.34 -12.21 -14.97
N GLU A 234 11.56 -12.95 -15.76
CA GLU A 234 11.59 -12.92 -17.21
C GLU A 234 11.13 -11.57 -17.78
N ARG A 235 10.18 -10.90 -17.13
CA ARG A 235 9.75 -9.53 -17.48
C ARG A 235 10.85 -8.52 -17.16
N LEU A 236 11.56 -8.72 -16.06
CA LEU A 236 12.73 -7.91 -15.70
C LEU A 236 13.88 -8.11 -16.70
N ALA A 237 14.15 -9.35 -17.09
CA ALA A 237 15.20 -9.67 -18.06
C ALA A 237 14.91 -9.06 -19.45
N ALA A 238 13.64 -9.00 -19.85
CA ALA A 238 13.21 -8.41 -21.11
C ALA A 238 13.10 -6.87 -21.09
N ALA A 239 13.13 -6.24 -19.92
CA ALA A 239 13.03 -4.79 -19.80
C ALA A 239 14.33 -4.06 -20.18
N SER A 240 14.20 -2.85 -20.69
CA SER A 240 15.31 -1.96 -21.03
C SER A 240 15.00 -0.52 -20.64
N ALA A 241 15.95 0.41 -20.83
CA ALA A 241 15.71 1.83 -20.58
C ALA A 241 14.67 2.42 -21.54
N GLU A 242 14.60 1.92 -22.78
CA GLU A 242 13.65 2.33 -23.82
C GLU A 242 12.27 1.69 -23.65
N ASN A 243 12.21 0.51 -23.03
CA ASN A 243 10.97 -0.19 -22.70
C ASN A 243 10.98 -0.67 -21.24
N PRO A 244 10.88 0.26 -20.27
CA PRO A 244 11.02 -0.06 -18.86
C PRO A 244 9.85 -0.90 -18.36
N LEU A 245 10.12 -1.73 -17.36
CA LEU A 245 9.08 -2.43 -16.62
C LEU A 245 8.38 -1.43 -15.71
N ALA A 246 7.10 -1.16 -15.98
CA ALA A 246 6.36 -0.13 -15.28
C ALA A 246 5.61 -0.65 -14.04
N ILE A 247 5.58 0.17 -13.01
CA ILE A 247 4.88 -0.07 -11.75
C ILE A 247 4.02 1.16 -11.48
N GLY A 248 2.71 0.99 -11.48
CA GLY A 248 1.75 2.02 -11.10
C GLY A 248 1.61 2.05 -9.58
N VAL A 249 1.78 3.22 -8.97
CA VAL A 249 1.57 3.40 -7.53
C VAL A 249 0.56 4.52 -7.31
N ASP A 250 -0.43 4.28 -6.46
CA ASP A 250 -1.38 5.29 -5.97
C ASP A 250 -1.38 5.29 -4.44
N GLY A 251 -1.89 6.35 -3.83
CA GLY A 251 -2.03 6.51 -2.39
C GLY A 251 -1.10 7.54 -1.75
N SER A 252 -1.57 8.08 -0.64
CA SER A 252 -1.00 9.25 0.03
C SER A 252 0.41 9.04 0.58
N LEU A 253 0.80 7.80 0.93
CA LEU A 253 2.17 7.54 1.40
C LEU A 253 3.16 7.76 0.27
N TYR A 254 2.87 7.25 -0.92
CA TYR A 254 3.78 7.40 -2.06
C TYR A 254 3.76 8.83 -2.62
N GLU A 255 2.58 9.46 -2.65
CA GLU A 255 2.42 10.80 -3.21
C GLU A 255 3.08 11.89 -2.34
N HIS A 256 2.77 11.90 -1.04
CA HIS A 256 3.09 13.04 -0.17
C HIS A 256 4.27 12.82 0.76
N PHE A 257 4.71 11.58 0.98
CA PHE A 257 5.80 11.28 1.91
C PHE A 257 7.12 10.99 1.16
N ARG A 258 7.94 12.03 0.98
CA ARG A 258 9.15 11.97 0.14
C ARG A 258 10.15 10.94 0.65
N THR A 259 10.53 11.00 1.93
CA THR A 259 11.50 10.08 2.51
C THR A 259 11.03 8.61 2.45
N PHE A 260 9.72 8.37 2.57
CA PHE A 260 9.15 7.03 2.42
C PHE A 260 9.38 6.49 1.02
N ARG A 261 9.04 7.28 -0.01
CA ARG A 261 9.25 6.92 -1.42
C ARG A 261 10.73 6.63 -1.71
N GLU A 262 11.64 7.49 -1.26
CA GLU A 262 13.08 7.31 -1.47
C GLU A 262 13.60 6.03 -0.80
N THR A 263 13.20 5.79 0.46
CA THR A 263 13.58 4.58 1.20
C THR A 263 13.01 3.31 0.55
N MET A 264 11.78 3.37 0.05
CA MET A 264 11.15 2.25 -0.65
C MET A 264 11.93 1.90 -1.92
N VAL A 265 12.30 2.91 -2.72
CA VAL A 265 13.13 2.73 -3.92
C VAL A 265 14.51 2.20 -3.56
N GLN A 266 15.12 2.68 -2.47
CA GLN A 266 16.39 2.15 -1.98
C GLN A 266 16.28 0.66 -1.65
N SER A 267 15.28 0.26 -0.87
CA SER A 267 15.07 -1.14 -0.51
C SER A 267 14.76 -2.02 -1.72
N LEU A 268 14.01 -1.50 -2.69
CA LEU A 268 13.77 -2.18 -3.96
C LEU A 268 15.08 -2.38 -4.73
N THR A 269 15.91 -1.34 -4.82
CA THR A 269 17.21 -1.37 -5.50
C THR A 269 18.14 -2.41 -4.87
N GLU A 270 18.16 -2.50 -3.55
CA GLU A 270 18.91 -3.53 -2.82
C GLU A 270 18.38 -4.95 -3.10
N THR A 271 17.09 -5.11 -3.40
CA THR A 271 16.44 -6.40 -3.67
C THR A 271 16.69 -6.89 -5.10
N ILE A 272 16.58 -6.02 -6.10
CA ILE A 272 16.69 -6.40 -7.53
C ILE A 272 18.05 -6.10 -8.15
N GLY A 273 18.90 -5.31 -7.48
CA GLY A 273 20.20 -4.84 -7.96
C GLY A 273 20.13 -3.50 -8.68
N ALA A 274 21.17 -2.68 -8.53
CA ALA A 274 21.26 -1.32 -9.08
C ALA A 274 21.14 -1.27 -10.61
N GLU A 275 21.75 -2.24 -11.32
CA GLU A 275 21.65 -2.34 -12.78
C GLU A 275 20.21 -2.58 -13.24
N ASN A 276 19.48 -3.45 -12.55
CA ASN A 276 18.09 -3.75 -12.85
C ASN A 276 17.15 -2.60 -12.53
N MET A 277 17.46 -1.80 -11.49
CA MET A 277 16.67 -0.62 -11.15
C MET A 277 16.62 0.40 -12.29
N THR A 278 17.64 0.48 -13.15
CA THR A 278 17.64 1.35 -14.35
C THR A 278 16.59 0.97 -15.38
N LYS A 279 16.04 -0.25 -15.32
CA LYS A 279 15.00 -0.78 -16.20
C LYS A 279 13.59 -0.64 -15.61
N ILE A 280 13.46 -0.11 -14.40
CA ILE A 280 12.19 0.02 -13.70
C ILE A 280 11.68 1.46 -13.79
N ASN A 281 10.41 1.62 -14.17
CA ASN A 281 9.70 2.89 -14.08
C ASN A 281 8.61 2.81 -13.02
N ILE A 282 8.75 3.54 -11.92
CA ILE A 282 7.71 3.64 -10.88
C ILE A 282 6.97 4.97 -11.07
N SER A 283 5.70 4.88 -11.46
CA SER A 283 4.89 6.04 -11.84
C SER A 283 3.70 6.23 -10.90
N LEU A 284 3.53 7.46 -10.41
CA LEU A 284 2.34 7.85 -9.66
C LEU A 284 1.12 7.82 -10.60
N THR A 285 0.14 6.97 -10.27
CA THR A 285 -1.08 6.78 -11.04
C THR A 285 -2.24 7.43 -10.28
N LYS A 286 -2.31 8.77 -10.32
CA LYS A 286 -3.40 9.51 -9.66
C LYS A 286 -4.75 9.08 -10.22
N ASP A 287 -5.67 8.75 -9.32
CA ASP A 287 -7.00 8.26 -9.67
C ASP A 287 -6.95 6.97 -10.53
N GLY A 288 -6.04 6.07 -10.16
CA GLY A 288 -5.90 4.77 -10.83
C GLY A 288 -7.19 3.97 -10.76
N SER A 289 -7.95 4.11 -9.66
CA SER A 289 -9.25 3.47 -9.49
C SER A 289 -10.29 3.97 -10.50
N GLY A 290 -10.42 5.28 -10.71
CA GLY A 290 -11.40 5.84 -11.64
C GLY A 290 -11.05 5.54 -13.10
N VAL A 291 -9.83 5.84 -13.52
CA VAL A 291 -9.37 5.61 -14.90
C VAL A 291 -9.34 4.12 -15.22
N GLY A 292 -8.79 3.30 -14.31
CA GLY A 292 -8.71 1.86 -14.49
C GLY A 292 -10.08 1.19 -14.56
N ALA A 293 -11.04 1.64 -13.75
CA ALA A 293 -12.43 1.18 -13.83
C ALA A 293 -13.07 1.49 -15.19
N ALA A 294 -12.89 2.72 -15.70
CA ALA A 294 -13.42 3.12 -16.99
C ALA A 294 -12.81 2.32 -18.15
N VAL A 295 -11.48 2.13 -18.16
CA VAL A 295 -10.79 1.31 -19.18
C VAL A 295 -11.26 -0.14 -19.12
N THR A 296 -11.38 -0.70 -17.92
CA THR A 296 -11.87 -2.08 -17.71
C THR A 296 -13.31 -2.24 -18.21
N ALA A 297 -14.19 -1.28 -17.92
CA ALA A 297 -15.57 -1.29 -18.38
C ALA A 297 -15.66 -1.27 -19.91
N ILE A 298 -14.80 -0.49 -20.59
CA ILE A 298 -14.72 -0.46 -22.06
C ILE A 298 -14.23 -1.80 -22.62
N MET A 299 -13.18 -2.39 -22.03
CA MET A 299 -12.66 -3.69 -22.45
C MET A 299 -13.70 -4.80 -22.30
N SER A 300 -14.40 -4.83 -21.16
CA SER A 300 -15.50 -5.76 -20.88
C SER A 300 -16.63 -5.61 -21.89
N ALA A 301 -17.05 -4.37 -22.20
CA ALA A 301 -18.09 -4.10 -23.20
C ALA A 301 -17.69 -4.53 -24.62
N GLN A 302 -16.38 -4.55 -24.95
CA GLN A 302 -15.85 -5.03 -26.23
C GLN A 302 -15.62 -6.55 -26.26
N GLY A 303 -15.88 -7.27 -25.16
CA GLY A 303 -15.59 -8.70 -25.05
C GLY A 303 -14.10 -9.04 -25.00
N LYS A 304 -13.24 -8.09 -24.61
CA LYS A 304 -11.80 -8.30 -24.43
C LYS A 304 -11.51 -8.72 -22.99
N CYS A 305 -10.56 -9.64 -22.82
CA CYS A 305 -10.00 -9.98 -21.51
C CYS A 305 -8.89 -8.98 -21.13
N LEU A 306 -8.76 -8.71 -19.83
CA LEU A 306 -7.66 -7.97 -19.22
C LEU A 306 -6.44 -8.86 -19.07
#